data_AF-A0A128FFU1-F1
#
_entry.id   AF-A0A128FFU1-F1
#
_cell.length_a   1.000
_cell.length_b   1.000
_cell.length_c   1.000
_cell.angle_alpha   90.00
_cell.angle_beta   90.00
_cell.angle_gamma   90.00
#
_symmetry.space_group_name_H-M   'P 1'
#
loop_
_entity.id
_entity.type
_entity.pdbx_description
1 polymer ?
#
loop_
_entity_poly.entity_id
_entity_poly.type
_entity_poly.pdbx_seq_one_letter_code
_entity_poly.pdbx_strand_id
1 'polypeptide(L)' 'MKESHYLTDPPANHDKKVIVGMSGGFDSSVSALILMQQGYQVEGLFMKN' A
#
# COMPACT_ATOMS: atom_id res chain seq x y z
N MET A 1 -31.91 -17.26 -15.20
CA MET A 1 -31.25 -16.03 -15.72
C MET A 1 -30.13 -15.69 -14.73
N LYS A 2 -28.90 -16.07 -15.12
CA LYS A 2 -27.55 -15.75 -14.59
C LYS A 2 -27.31 -15.79 -13.07
N GLU A 3 -26.65 -16.88 -12.65
CA GLU A 3 -25.67 -16.93 -11.56
C GLU A 3 -24.51 -15.95 -11.83
N SER A 4 -24.11 -15.14 -10.83
CA SER A 4 -22.75 -14.60 -10.69
C SER A 4 -22.54 -13.97 -9.30
N HIS A 5 -22.60 -14.79 -8.25
CA HIS A 5 -22.08 -14.44 -6.92
C HIS A 5 -20.71 -15.10 -6.72
N TYR A 6 -19.71 -14.71 -7.51
CA TYR A 6 -18.31 -14.98 -7.23
C TYR A 6 -17.50 -13.78 -7.72
N LEU A 7 -16.50 -13.36 -6.95
CA LEU A 7 -15.61 -12.21 -7.13
C LEU A 7 -16.15 -10.88 -6.57
N THR A 8 -16.24 -10.75 -5.24
CA THR A 8 -15.87 -9.46 -4.67
C THR A 8 -14.35 -9.43 -4.77
N ASP A 9 -13.80 -8.56 -5.61
CA ASP A 9 -12.36 -8.26 -5.57
C ASP A 9 -11.96 -8.04 -4.09
N PRO A 10 -10.82 -8.57 -3.62
CA PRO A 10 -10.33 -8.21 -2.29
C PRO A 10 -10.35 -6.68 -2.21
N PRO A 11 -10.81 -6.08 -1.10
CA PRO A 11 -11.00 -4.64 -1.02
C PRO A 11 -9.72 -3.98 -1.50
N ALA A 12 -9.80 -3.29 -2.65
CA ALA A 12 -8.65 -2.58 -3.19
C ALA A 12 -8.18 -1.68 -2.05
N ASN A 13 -6.93 -1.82 -1.61
CA ASN A 13 -6.44 -1.10 -0.43
C ASN A 13 -6.30 0.42 -0.67
N HIS A 14 -6.87 0.94 -1.77
CA HIS A 14 -6.83 2.33 -2.19
C HIS A 14 -7.40 3.28 -1.12
N ASP A 15 -8.35 2.81 -0.30
CA ASP A 15 -8.91 3.61 0.80
C ASP A 15 -8.01 3.64 2.06
N LYS A 16 -6.96 2.83 2.10
CA LYS A 16 -6.06 2.73 3.26
C LYS A 16 -4.80 3.55 3.04
N LYS A 17 -4.64 4.58 3.86
CA LYS A 17 -3.43 5.40 3.91
C LYS A 17 -2.38 4.77 4.84
N VAL A 18 -1.15 4.64 4.35
CA VAL A 18 0.01 4.09 5.09
C VAL A 18 1.14 5.11 5.09
N ILE A 19 1.65 5.42 6.28
CA ILE A 19 2.84 6.26 6.44
C ILE A 19 4.05 5.34 6.65
N VAL A 20 5.06 5.46 5.78
CA VAL A 20 6.31 4.69 5.87
C VAL A 20 7.40 5.58 6.44
N GLY A 21 8.02 5.16 7.54
CA GLY A 21 9.25 5.78 8.04
C GLY A 21 10.39 5.54 7.06
N MET A 22 10.86 6.59 6.41
CA MET A 22 11.94 6.54 5.42
C MET A 22 13.27 6.77 6.13
N SER A 23 14.12 5.75 6.20
CA SER A 23 15.47 5.87 6.75
C SER A 23 16.48 6.43 5.74
N GLY A 24 16.09 6.51 4.46
CA GLY A 24 16.99 6.74 3.33
C GLY A 24 17.70 5.47 2.83
N GLY A 25 17.44 4.32 3.48
CA GLY A 25 17.97 3.02 3.07
C GLY A 25 17.12 2.31 2.01
N PHE A 26 17.73 1.30 1.40
CA PHE A 26 17.12 0.42 0.39
C PHE A 26 15.83 -0.23 0.91
N ASP A 27 15.84 -0.76 2.14
CA ASP A 27 14.71 -1.52 2.70
C ASP A 27 13.43 -0.68 2.81
N SER A 28 13.55 0.57 3.28
CA SER A 28 12.40 1.49 3.39
C SER A 28 11.83 1.87 2.01
N SER A 29 12.69 1.95 1.00
CA SER A 29 12.31 2.26 -0.39
C SER A 29 11.56 1.10 -1.04
N VAL A 30 12.06 -0.12 -0.86
CA VAL A 30 11.39 -1.34 -1.35
C VAL A 30 10.07 -1.57 -0.63
N SER A 31 10.03 -1.33 0.69
CA SER A 31 8.80 -1.45 1.48
C SER A 31 7.70 -0.50 0.98
N ALA A 32 8.03 0.78 0.72
CA ALA A 32 7.09 1.74 0.15
C ALA A 32 6.58 1.30 -1.24
N LEU A 33 7.48 0.79 -2.09
CA LEU A 33 7.12 0.33 -3.44
C LEU A 33 6.13 -0.85 -3.41
N ILE A 34 6.36 -1.85 -2.54
CA ILE A 34 5.48 -3.01 -2.42
C ILE A 34 4.08 -2.59 -1.95
N LEU A 35 4.00 -1.65 -1.00
CA LEU A 35 2.71 -1.12 -0.52
C LEU A 35 1.97 -0.36 -1.64
N MET A 36 2.67 0.44 -2.44
CA MET A 36 2.06 1.10 -3.60
C MET A 36 1.54 0.08 -4.63
N GLN A 37 2.30 -0.98 -4.92
CA GLN A 37 1.89 -2.06 -5.84
C GLN A 37 0.68 -2.86 -5.32
N GLN A 38 0.52 -2.95 -4.00
CA GLN A 38 -0.65 -3.54 -3.34
C GLN A 38 -1.86 -2.58 -3.27
N GLY A 39 -1.73 -1.38 -3.85
CA GLY A 39 -2.80 -0.40 -3.92
C GLY A 39 -2.97 0.43 -2.65
N TYR A 40 -1.99 0.52 -1.75
CA TYR A 40 -2.10 1.46 -0.63
C TYR A 40 -1.79 2.89 -1.05
N GLN A 41 -2.45 3.86 -0.42
CA GLN A 41 -2.02 5.25 -0.48
C GLN A 41 -0.82 5.43 0.45
N VAL A 42 0.38 5.50 -0.11
CA VAL A 42 1.64 5.55 0.67
C VAL A 42 2.21 6.96 0.71
N GLU A 43 2.56 7.42 1.92
CA GLU A 43 3.36 8.64 2.13
C GLU A 43 4.62 8.33 2.94
N GLY A 44 5.74 8.96 2.58
CA GLY A 44 7.02 8.81 3.27
C GLY A 44 7.19 9.87 4.36
N LEU A 45 7.64 9.46 5.54
CA LEU A 45 8.05 10.34 6.63
C LEU A 45 9.53 10.14 6.94
N PHE A 46 10.34 11.19 6.81
CA PHE A 46 11.70 11.18 7.32
C PHE A 46 11.71 11.77 8.74
N MET A 47 12.28 11.03 9.69
CA MET A 47 12.48 11.51 11.06
C MET A 47 13.93 11.95 11.23
N LYS A 48 14.15 13.07 11.90
CA LYS A 48 15.47 13.56 12.28
C LYS A 48 15.59 13.51 13.80
N ASN A 49 16.72 13.00 14.26
CA ASN A 49 17.11 12.95 15.66
C ASN A 49 18.19 14.00 15.91
#